data_AF-A0A260ZUS7-F1
#
_entry.id   AF-A0A260ZUS7-F1
#
_cell.length_a   1.000
_cell.length_b   1.000
_cell.length_c   1.000
_cell.angle_alpha   90.00
_cell.angle_beta   90.00
_cell.angle_gamma   90.00
#
_symmetry.space_group_name_H-M   'P 1'
#
loop_
_entity.id
_entity.type
_entity.pdbx_description
1 polymer ?
#
loop_
_entity_poly.entity_id
_entity_poly.type
_entity_poly.pdbx_seq_one_letter_code
_entity_poly.pdbx_strand_id
1 'polypeptide(L)'
;MTQTELSNSFHENFHLFFSAFLVSSTGFILCYYSESIPDIIEYDYITFFAVLLVCSLPFAVLDPTIWYCIFMVSFAHLLFFKGFYSSTLVTVFVMMCGLFTRIVKNVDEDGTKLLDTV
;
A
#
# COMPACT_ATOMS: atom_id res chain seq x y z
N MET A 1 -2.92 -23.09 -5.54
CA MET A 1 -1.86 -22.51 -4.69
C MET A 1 -1.86 -23.30 -3.39
N THR A 2 -0.77 -24.00 -3.09
CA THR A 2 -0.65 -24.72 -1.83
C THR A 2 -0.50 -23.70 -0.69
N GLN A 3 -0.93 -24.06 0.53
CA GLN A 3 -0.88 -23.16 1.69
C GLN A 3 0.54 -22.61 1.95
N THR A 4 1.56 -23.38 1.57
CA THR A 4 2.98 -23.04 1.64
C THR A 4 3.39 -21.94 0.65
N GLU A 5 2.90 -21.99 -0.60
CA GLU A 5 3.18 -20.97 -1.62
C GLU A 5 2.57 -19.62 -1.26
N LEU A 6 1.36 -19.64 -0.68
CA LEU A 6 0.65 -18.45 -0.23
C LEU A 6 1.40 -17.76 0.93
N SER A 7 1.86 -18.56 1.90
CA SER A 7 2.62 -18.07 3.06
C SER A 7 3.96 -17.47 2.62
N ASN A 8 4.66 -18.12 1.70
CA ASN A 8 5.93 -17.61 1.17
C ASN A 8 5.72 -16.30 0.41
N SER A 9 4.72 -16.23 -0.46
CA SER A 9 4.41 -15.01 -1.22
C SER A 9 4.06 -13.83 -0.30
N PHE A 10 3.30 -14.08 0.77
CA PHE A 10 2.97 -13.05 1.76
C PHE A 10 4.22 -12.58 2.53
N HIS A 11 5.05 -13.52 3.01
CA HIS A 11 6.27 -13.18 3.75
C HIS A 11 7.27 -12.40 2.89
N GLU A 12 7.28 -12.69 1.59
CA GLU A 12 8.15 -12.05 0.62
C GLU A 12 7.74 -10.61 0.29
N ASN A 13 6.43 -10.37 0.22
CA ASN A 13 5.84 -9.07 -0.12
C ASN A 13 5.37 -8.29 1.12
N PHE A 14 5.69 -8.77 2.32
CA PHE A 14 5.29 -8.17 3.59
C PHE A 14 5.70 -6.70 3.70
N HIS A 15 6.84 -6.32 3.10
CA HIS A 15 7.32 -4.94 3.08
C HIS A 15 6.33 -3.96 2.40
N LEU A 16 5.68 -4.38 1.31
CA LEU A 16 4.66 -3.59 0.61
C LEU A 16 3.39 -3.46 1.45
N PHE A 17 3.02 -4.56 2.11
CA PHE A 17 1.85 -4.58 2.98
C PHE A 17 2.03 -3.67 4.19
N PHE A 18 3.19 -3.77 4.84
CA PHE A 18 3.52 -3.00 6.03
C PHE A 18 3.66 -1.51 5.73
N SER A 19 4.27 -1.14 4.60
CA SER A 19 4.36 0.27 4.20
C SER A 19 2.99 0.88 3.91
N ALA A 20 2.13 0.15 3.19
CA ALA A 20 0.74 0.58 2.93
C ALA A 20 -0.06 0.73 4.24
N PHE A 21 0.11 -0.19 5.19
CA PHE A 21 -0.53 -0.12 6.50
C PHE A 21 -0.06 1.10 7.31
N LEU A 22 1.25 1.38 7.37
CA LEU A 22 1.79 2.53 8.10
C LEU A 22 1.34 3.86 7.50
N VAL A 23 1.40 4.00 6.18
CA VAL A 23 1.00 5.24 5.51
C VAL A 23 -0.50 5.47 5.64
N SER A 24 -1.31 4.41 5.48
CA SER A 24 -2.76 4.49 5.65
C SER A 24 -3.16 4.83 7.08
N SER A 25 -2.62 4.14 8.08
CA SER A 25 -2.89 4.42 9.50
C SER A 25 -2.50 5.85 9.89
N THR A 26 -1.33 6.33 9.44
CA THR A 26 -0.90 7.71 9.68
C THR A 26 -1.86 8.71 9.03
N GLY A 27 -2.26 8.48 7.78
CA GLY A 27 -3.20 9.38 7.10
C GLY A 27 -4.62 9.32 7.67
N PHE A 28 -5.09 8.16 8.16
CA PHE A 28 -6.36 8.06 8.89
C PHE A 28 -6.33 8.85 10.19
N ILE A 29 -5.23 8.76 10.95
CA ILE A 29 -5.02 9.55 12.16
C ILE A 29 -5.04 11.05 11.81
N LEU A 30 -4.28 11.47 10.79
CA LEU A 30 -4.30 12.86 10.32
C LEU A 30 -5.70 13.32 9.91
N CYS A 31 -6.43 12.50 9.17
CA CYS A 31 -7.79 12.81 8.75
C CYS A 31 -8.76 12.95 9.92
N TYR A 32 -8.59 12.14 10.97
CA TYR A 32 -9.40 12.16 12.19
C TYR A 32 -9.10 13.39 13.06
N TYR A 33 -7.82 13.74 13.24
CA TYR A 33 -7.41 14.88 14.09
C TYR A 33 -7.55 16.25 13.42
N SER A 34 -7.55 16.31 12.09
CA SER A 34 -7.65 17.57 11.36
C SER A 34 -9.06 18.17 11.32
N GLU A 35 -10.07 17.49 11.84
CA GLU A 35 -11.42 18.03 11.88
C GLU A 35 -11.53 19.16 12.90
N SER A 36 -11.57 20.38 12.38
CA SER A 36 -11.99 21.58 13.12
C SER A 36 -13.46 21.91 12.90
N ILE A 37 -14.12 21.32 11.88
CA ILE A 37 -15.56 21.41 11.60
C ILE A 37 -16.01 20.08 10.96
N PRO A 38 -16.99 19.36 11.52
CA PRO A 38 -17.41 18.07 11.00
C PRO A 38 -18.34 18.25 9.78
N ASP A 39 -17.79 18.15 8.57
CA ASP A 39 -18.60 17.93 7.38
C ASP A 39 -18.92 16.44 7.25
N ILE A 40 -20.19 16.10 7.46
CA ILE A 40 -20.72 14.72 7.49
C ILE A 40 -20.35 13.92 6.22
N ILE A 41 -20.21 14.61 5.08
CA ILE A 41 -19.87 14.02 3.79
C ILE A 41 -18.41 13.55 3.73
N GLU A 42 -17.48 14.25 4.39
CA GLU A 42 -16.06 13.86 4.40
C GLU A 42 -15.80 12.63 5.29
N TYR A 43 -16.54 12.52 6.39
CA TYR A 43 -16.42 11.39 7.32
C TYR A 43 -16.83 10.07 6.66
N ASP A 44 -17.85 10.12 5.80
CA ASP A 44 -18.37 8.97 5.08
C ASP A 44 -17.34 8.45 4.06
N TYR A 45 -16.62 9.35 3.40
CA TYR A 45 -15.61 9.01 2.39
C TYR A 45 -14.36 8.33 2.98
N ILE A 46 -13.91 8.76 4.15
CA ILE A 46 -12.79 8.17 4.87
C ILE A 46 -13.16 6.79 5.41
N THR A 47 -14.35 6.67 6.00
CA THR A 47 -14.88 5.41 6.50
C THR A 47 -15.05 4.40 5.36
N PHE A 48 -15.59 4.84 4.22
CA PHE A 48 -15.69 4.04 3.01
C PHE A 48 -14.32 3.54 2.53
N PHE A 49 -13.30 4.40 2.57
CA PHE A 49 -11.94 4.01 2.20
C PHE A 49 -11.33 2.98 3.17
N ALA A 50 -11.59 3.12 4.47
CA ALA A 50 -11.17 2.14 5.48
C ALA A 50 -11.84 0.77 5.27
N VAL A 51 -13.13 0.76 4.94
CA VAL A 51 -13.84 -0.47 4.59
C VAL A 51 -13.28 -1.07 3.31
N LEU A 52 -13.01 -0.26 2.29
CA LEU A 52 -12.34 -0.71 1.06
C LEU A 52 -10.97 -1.33 1.32
N LEU A 53 -10.15 -0.74 2.20
CA LEU A 53 -8.88 -1.34 2.61
C LEU A 53 -9.09 -2.76 3.11
N VAL A 54 -9.97 -2.95 4.12
CA VAL A 54 -10.20 -4.26 4.75
C VAL A 54 -10.76 -5.26 3.75
N CYS A 55 -11.72 -4.85 2.92
CA CYS A 55 -12.30 -5.69 1.88
C CYS A 55 -11.28 -6.04 0.77
N SER A 56 -10.28 -5.19 0.55
CA SER A 56 -9.25 -5.42 -0.48
C SER A 56 -8.10 -6.33 -0.02
N LEU A 57 -7.96 -6.58 1.29
CA LEU A 57 -6.91 -7.43 1.88
C LEU A 57 -6.77 -8.82 1.24
N PRO A 58 -7.85 -9.55 0.89
CA PRO A 58 -7.73 -10.85 0.23
C PRO A 58 -7.07 -10.75 -1.15
N PHE A 59 -7.23 -9.63 -1.86
CA PHE A 59 -6.60 -9.38 -3.15
C PHE A 59 -5.10 -9.10 -3.02
N ALA A 60 -4.64 -8.59 -1.87
CA ALA A 60 -3.22 -8.42 -1.57
C ALA A 60 -2.44 -9.74 -1.60
N VAL A 61 -3.14 -10.86 -1.37
CA VAL A 61 -2.55 -12.20 -1.37
C VAL A 61 -2.45 -12.77 -2.80
N LEU A 62 -3.36 -12.36 -3.69
CA LEU A 62 -3.39 -12.82 -5.09
C LEU A 62 -2.31 -12.12 -5.94
N ASP A 63 -2.27 -10.79 -5.90
CA ASP A 63 -1.21 -10.00 -6.53
C ASP A 63 -0.83 -8.81 -5.65
N PRO A 64 0.18 -8.97 -4.78
CA PRO A 64 0.57 -7.93 -3.83
C PRO A 64 1.08 -6.65 -4.50
N THR A 65 1.60 -6.74 -5.73
CA THR A 65 2.11 -5.58 -6.48
C THR A 65 0.99 -4.71 -6.95
N ILE A 66 0.04 -5.34 -7.66
CA ILE A 66 -1.07 -4.64 -8.29
C ILE A 66 -1.96 -4.07 -7.19
N TRP A 67 -2.23 -4.86 -6.15
CA TRP A 67 -2.95 -4.39 -4.97
C TRP A 67 -2.26 -3.18 -4.34
N TYR A 68 -0.95 -3.23 -4.09
CA TYR A 68 -0.21 -2.13 -3.49
C TYR A 68 -0.28 -0.85 -4.32
N CYS A 69 -0.09 -0.95 -5.65
CA CYS A 69 -0.18 0.19 -6.55
C CYS A 69 -1.58 0.82 -6.53
N ILE A 70 -2.62 0.02 -6.71
CA ILE A 70 -4.00 0.51 -6.74
C ILE A 70 -4.33 1.16 -5.40
N PHE A 71 -3.99 0.49 -4.29
CA PHE A 71 -4.25 0.99 -2.96
C PHE A 71 -3.54 2.33 -2.69
N MET A 72 -2.23 2.42 -2.95
CA MET A 72 -1.45 3.63 -2.68
C MET A 72 -1.87 4.80 -3.57
N VAL A 73 -2.24 4.56 -4.83
CA VAL A 73 -2.76 5.60 -5.73
C VAL A 73 -4.12 6.10 -5.25
N SER A 74 -5.05 5.19 -4.91
CA SER A 74 -6.37 5.58 -4.39
C SER A 74 -6.24 6.33 -3.07
N PHE A 75 -5.28 5.95 -2.22
CA PHE A 75 -5.04 6.64 -0.94
C PHE A 75 -4.41 8.02 -1.13
N ALA A 76 -3.45 8.15 -2.05
CA ALA A 76 -2.86 9.43 -2.42
C ALA A 76 -3.93 10.39 -2.97
N HIS A 77 -4.84 9.88 -3.80
CA HIS A 77 -5.99 10.64 -4.32
C HIS A 77 -6.91 11.13 -3.19
N LEU A 78 -7.21 10.28 -2.21
CA LEU A 78 -8.00 10.67 -1.04
C LEU A 78 -7.34 11.77 -0.22
N LEU A 79 -6.03 11.65 0.06
CA LEU A 79 -5.28 12.69 0.76
C LEU A 79 -5.23 14.02 -0.01
N PHE A 80 -5.14 13.94 -1.35
CA PHE A 80 -5.15 15.11 -2.22
C PHE A 80 -6.50 15.82 -2.17
N PHE A 81 -7.60 15.06 -2.23
CA PHE A 81 -8.95 15.61 -2.16
C PHE A 81 -9.23 16.29 -0.82
N LYS A 82 -8.72 15.74 0.28
CA LYS A 82 -8.82 16.34 1.62
C LYS A 82 -7.84 17.51 1.85
N GLY A 83 -7.03 17.88 0.85
CA GLY A 83 -6.11 19.02 0.92
C GLY A 83 -4.81 18.75 1.68
N PHE A 84 -4.51 17.51 2.04
CA PHE A 84 -3.24 17.13 2.69
C PHE A 84 -2.12 16.91 1.66
N TYR A 85 -1.77 17.96 0.91
CA TYR A 85 -0.79 17.88 -0.18
C TYR A 85 0.57 17.33 0.24
N SER A 86 1.03 17.68 1.45
CA SER A 86 2.30 17.15 1.99
C SER A 86 2.24 15.64 2.22
N SER A 87 1.16 15.15 2.85
CA SER A 87 0.95 13.72 3.07
C SER A 87 0.75 12.95 1.76
N THR A 88 0.14 13.56 0.74
CA THR A 88 0.06 12.97 -0.60
C THR A 88 1.45 12.76 -1.20
N LEU A 89 2.33 13.76 -1.13
CA LEU A 89 3.71 13.62 -1.64
C LEU A 89 4.48 12.51 -0.91
N VAL A 90 4.35 12.44 0.41
CA VAL A 90 4.95 11.37 1.22
C VAL A 90 4.42 10.00 0.79
N THR A 91 3.11 9.88 0.57
CA THR A 91 2.47 8.63 0.11
C THR A 91 3.02 8.19 -1.25
N VAL A 92 3.12 9.10 -2.21
CA VAL A 92 3.68 8.81 -3.53
C VAL A 92 5.16 8.43 -3.44
N PHE A 93 5.93 9.10 -2.59
CA PHE A 93 7.33 8.76 -2.36
C PHE A 93 7.49 7.36 -1.78
N VAL A 94 6.72 7.00 -0.75
CA VAL A 94 6.74 5.65 -0.16
C VAL A 94 6.29 4.60 -1.17
N MET A 95 5.29 4.91 -2.01
CA MET A 95 4.89 4.04 -3.11
C MET A 95 6.07 3.74 -4.05
N MET A 96 6.78 4.78 -4.50
CA MET A 96 7.95 4.63 -5.38
C MET A 96 9.09 3.85 -4.72
N CYS A 97 9.39 4.13 -3.46
CA CYS A 97 10.42 3.37 -2.71
C CYS A 97 10.06 1.89 -2.59
N GLY A 98 8.82 1.57 -2.26
CA GLY A 98 8.36 0.18 -2.14
C GLY A 98 8.47 -0.59 -3.47
N LEU A 99 8.08 0.04 -4.58
CA LEU A 99 8.23 -0.55 -5.91
C LEU A 99 9.70 -0.71 -6.31
N PHE A 100 10.53 0.27 -5.99
CA PHE A 100 11.96 0.22 -6.27
C PHE A 100 12.64 -0.95 -5.54
N THR A 101 12.36 -1.13 -4.24
CA THR A 101 12.91 -2.25 -3.47
C THR A 101 12.54 -3.60 -4.08
N ARG A 102 11.31 -3.73 -4.60
CA ARG A 102 10.88 -4.95 -5.27
C ARG A 102 11.56 -5.17 -6.62
N ILE A 103 11.74 -4.12 -7.42
CA ILE A 103 12.47 -4.22 -8.69
C ILE A 103 13.91 -4.67 -8.43
N VAL A 104 14.59 -4.07 -7.44
CA VAL A 104 15.96 -4.47 -7.06
C VAL A 104 16.00 -5.93 -6.64
N LYS A 105 15.02 -6.37 -5.85
CA LYS A 105 14.93 -7.77 -5.42
C LYS A 105 14.72 -8.74 -6.58
N ASN A 106 13.84 -8.43 -7.52
CA ASN A 106 13.61 -9.26 -8.70
C ASN A 106 14.88 -9.39 -9.57
N VAL A 107 15.66 -8.30 -9.69
CA VAL A 107 16.93 -8.31 -10.43
C VAL A 107 17.97 -9.21 -9.75
N ASP A 108 18.02 -9.21 -8.41
CA ASP A 108 18.92 -10.06 -7.63
C ASP A 108 18.57 -11.56 -7.75
N GLU A 109 17.28 -11.90 -7.74
CA GLU A 109 16.81 -13.28 -7.95
C GLU A 109 17.07 -13.81 -9.36
N ASP A 110 16.92 -12.97 -10.39
CA ASP A 110 17.24 -13.37 -11.77
C ASP A 110 18.76 -13.52 -11.98
N GLY A 111 19.57 -12.68 -11.34
CA GLY A 111 21.03 -12.77 -11.36
C GLY A 111 21.58 -14.02 -10.67
N THR A 112 20.98 -14.41 -9.53
CA THR A 112 21.36 -15.62 -8.78
C THR A 112 20.96 -16.91 -9.51
N LYS A 113 19.77 -16.96 -10.12
CA LYS A 113 19.36 -18.11 -10.95
C LYS A 113 20.28 -18.33 -12.15
N LEU A 114 20.79 -17.27 -12.76
CA LEU A 114 21.75 -17.34 -13.87
C LEU A 114 23.10 -17.93 -13.45
N LEU A 115 23.55 -17.66 -12.22
CA LEU A 115 24.79 -18.21 -11.66
C LEU A 115 24.67 -19.69 -11.28
N ASP A 116 23.52 -20.14 -10.79
CA ASP A 116 23.29 -21.55 -10.44
C ASP A 116 23.15 -22.48 -11.67
N THR A 117 23.03 -21.92 -12.87
CA THR A 117 22.86 -22.68 -14.12
C THR A 117 24.17 -22.87 -14.91
N VAL A 118 25.28 -22.26 -14.47
CA VAL A 118 26.63 -22.33 -15.11
C VAL A 118 27.56 -23.21 -14.30
#